data_AF-A0A5P8M5B3-F1
#
_entry.id   AF-A0A5P8M5B3-F1
#
_cell.length_a   1.000
_cell.length_b   1.000
_cell.length_c   1.000
_cell.angle_alpha   90.00
_cell.angle_beta   90.00
_cell.angle_gamma   90.00
#
_symmetry.space_group_name_H-M   'P 1'
#
loop_
_entity.id
_entity.type
_entity.pdbx_description
1 polymer ?
#
loop_
_entity_poly.entity_id
_entity_poly.type
_entity_poly.pdbx_seq_one_letter_code
_entity_poly.pdbx_strand_id
1 'polypeptide(L)'
;MKIKVSQLGNRVHDVKTTNRNMEKMYDLQLLMAQADDIQDKTPIEIINMQRGMLHDSIDFLITVLGLNKQEKDNLGGLEFAETIQAVNYVFERMMGMSDEDIDLANKKEQAADKSDKD
;
A
#
# COMPACT_ATOMS: atom_id res chain seq x y z
N MET A 1 14.13 -9.62 1.68
CA MET A 1 13.35 -10.07 0.52
C MET A 1 13.46 -9.05 -0.59
N LYS A 2 13.32 -9.46 -1.85
CA LYS A 2 13.41 -8.55 -2.99
C LYS A 2 12.01 -8.14 -3.43
N ILE A 3 11.76 -6.83 -3.48
CA ILE A 3 10.49 -6.23 -3.88
C ILE A 3 10.75 -5.25 -5.01
N LYS A 4 9.95 -5.28 -6.08
CA LYS A 4 9.99 -4.28 -7.16
C LYS A 4 8.62 -3.64 -7.29
N VAL A 5 8.53 -2.35 -7.02
CA VAL A 5 7.30 -1.58 -7.21
C VAL A 5 7.40 -0.83 -8.54
N SER A 6 6.78 -1.38 -9.58
CA SER A 6 6.91 -0.89 -10.96
C SER A 6 6.47 0.57 -11.13
N GLN A 7 5.51 1.02 -10.33
CA GLN A 7 5.01 2.40 -10.29
C GLN A 7 6.10 3.41 -9.84
N LEU A 8 7.08 2.96 -9.04
CA LEU A 8 8.13 3.82 -8.49
C LEU A 8 9.40 3.81 -9.34
N GLY A 9 9.58 2.78 -10.16
CA GLY A 9 10.67 2.66 -11.13
C GLY A 9 11.17 1.22 -11.30
N ASN A 10 12.41 1.10 -11.80
CA ASN A 10 13.00 -0.20 -12.13
C ASN A 10 13.88 -0.81 -11.03
N ARG A 11 14.08 -0.10 -9.91
CA ARG A 11 14.94 -0.57 -8.83
C ARG A 11 14.28 -1.73 -8.08
N VAL A 12 15.10 -2.71 -7.73
CA VAL A 12 14.69 -3.79 -6.81
C VAL A 12 15.17 -3.43 -5.41
N HIS A 13 14.23 -3.41 -4.46
CA HIS A 13 14.46 -3.05 -3.07
C HIS A 13 14.78 -4.28 -2.23
N ASP A 14 15.77 -4.18 -1.36
CA ASP A 14 16.04 -5.22 -0.36
C ASP A 14 15.35 -4.88 0.95
N VAL A 15 14.16 -5.44 1.13
CA VAL A 15 13.29 -5.16 2.27
C VAL A 15 13.53 -6.19 3.36
N LYS A 16 13.65 -5.73 4.59
CA LYS A 16 13.79 -6.59 5.78
C LYS A 16 12.54 -6.51 6.63
N THR A 17 12.15 -7.63 7.24
CA THR A 17 11.09 -7.73 8.25
C THR A 17 11.63 -7.34 9.63
N THR A 18 12.27 -6.18 9.72
CA THR A 18 12.72 -5.64 11.01
C THR A 18 11.53 -5.18 11.83
N ASN A 19 11.66 -5.13 13.16
CA ASN A 19 10.61 -4.62 14.05
C ASN A 19 10.09 -3.25 13.59
N ARG A 20 10.97 -2.34 13.17
CA ARG A 20 10.60 -1.02 12.63
C ARG A 20 9.68 -1.10 11.41
N ASN A 21 9.99 -2.00 10.47
CA ASN A 21 9.19 -2.14 9.25
C ASN A 21 7.85 -2.81 9.54
N MET A 22 7.84 -3.80 10.45
CA MET A 22 6.61 -4.47 10.87
C MET A 22 5.70 -3.54 11.65
N GLU A 23 6.24 -2.70 12.53
CA GLU A 23 5.48 -1.66 13.24
C GLU A 23 4.80 -0.71 12.25
N LYS A 24 5.54 -0.21 11.25
CA LYS A 24 4.97 0.64 10.18
C LYS A 24 3.86 -0.05 9.38
N MET A 25 4.00 -1.35 9.13
CA MET A 25 2.95 -2.13 8.48
C MET A 25 1.70 -2.21 9.35
N TYR A 26 1.84 -2.55 10.63
CA TYR A 26 0.70 -2.68 11.55
C TYR A 26 0.01 -1.33 11.84
N ASP A 27 0.76 -0.25 11.97
CA ASP A 27 0.22 1.11 12.16
C ASP A 27 -0.70 1.48 10.98
N LEU A 28 -0.24 1.25 9.75
CA LEU A 28 -1.02 1.57 8.56
C LEU A 28 -2.21 0.64 8.38
N GLN A 29 -2.05 -0.66 8.65
CA GLN A 29 -3.19 -1.61 8.65
C GLN A 29 -4.27 -1.21 9.66
N LEU A 30 -3.89 -0.76 10.86
CA LEU A 30 -4.82 -0.28 11.87
C LEU A 30 -5.55 0.98 11.38
N LEU A 31 -4.83 1.92 10.78
CA LEU A 31 -5.43 3.14 10.24
C LEU A 31 -6.42 2.85 9.11
N MET A 32 -6.07 1.93 8.20
CA MET A 32 -6.97 1.50 7.12
C MET A 32 -8.23 0.83 7.67
N ALA A 33 -8.10 -0.06 8.67
CA ALA A 33 -9.25 -0.68 9.31
C ALA A 33 -10.16 0.33 10.03
N GLN A 34 -9.58 1.39 10.61
CA GLN A 34 -10.35 2.49 11.21
C GLN A 34 -11.01 3.39 10.15
N ALA A 35 -10.46 3.43 8.93
CA ALA A 35 -10.99 4.25 7.86
C ALA A 35 -12.30 3.72 7.26
N ASP A 36 -12.64 2.45 7.51
CA ASP A 36 -13.92 1.87 7.09
C ASP A 36 -15.08 2.28 8.03
N ASP A 37 -14.78 2.73 9.26
CA ASP A 37 -15.77 3.13 10.27
C ASP A 37 -16.05 4.64 10.23
N ILE A 38 -16.76 5.12 9.20
CA ILE A 38 -17.04 6.56 8.98
C ILE A 38 -18.46 6.99 9.37
N GLN A 39 -19.33 6.08 9.80
CA GLN A 39 -20.78 6.34 9.89
C GLN A 39 -21.15 7.49 10.87
N ASP A 40 -20.37 7.67 11.93
CA ASP A 40 -20.61 8.70 12.96
C ASP A 40 -19.57 9.84 12.96
N LYS A 41 -18.76 9.96 11.90
CA LYS A 41 -17.69 10.97 11.83
C LYS A 41 -18.16 12.25 11.15
N THR A 42 -17.73 13.38 11.68
CA THR A 42 -17.91 14.68 11.04
C THR A 42 -17.09 14.77 9.74
N PRO A 43 -17.46 15.66 8.79
CA PRO A 43 -16.67 15.86 7.58
C PRO A 43 -15.18 16.20 7.83
N ILE A 44 -14.89 16.96 8.90
CA ILE A 44 -13.51 17.31 9.28
C ILE A 44 -12.74 16.09 9.74
N GLU A 45 -13.36 15.20 10.51
CA GLU A 45 -12.74 13.95 10.96
C GLU A 45 -12.46 13.01 9.79
N ILE A 46 -13.40 12.91 8.84
CA ILE A 46 -13.21 12.12 7.61
C ILE A 46 -12.02 12.66 6.80
N ILE A 47 -11.93 13.98 6.60
CA ILE A 47 -10.81 14.59 5.85
C ILE A 47 -9.48 14.35 6.58
N ASN A 48 -9.44 14.51 7.91
CA ASN A 48 -8.22 14.26 8.68
C ASN A 48 -7.77 12.80 8.59
N MET A 49 -8.71 11.87 8.65
CA MET A 49 -8.44 10.44 8.49
C MET A 49 -7.91 10.10 7.10
N GLN A 50 -8.55 10.59 6.04
CA GLN A 50 -8.08 10.40 4.65
C GLN A 50 -6.68 10.99 4.45
N ARG A 51 -6.43 12.18 5.00
CA ARG A 51 -5.11 12.82 4.96
C ARG A 51 -4.06 12.01 5.73
N GLY A 52 -4.41 11.47 6.89
CA GLY A 52 -3.56 10.58 7.67
C GLY A 52 -3.21 9.32 6.89
N MET A 53 -4.22 8.67 6.30
CA MET A 53 -4.03 7.47 5.49
C MET A 53 -3.09 7.71 4.31
N LEU A 54 -3.25 8.81 3.58
CA LEU A 54 -2.34 9.17 2.50
C LEU A 54 -0.91 9.42 3.02
N HIS A 55 -0.78 10.19 4.10
CA HIS A 55 0.52 10.50 4.69
C HIS A 55 1.27 9.24 5.14
N ASP A 56 0.59 8.36 5.86
CA ASP A 56 1.18 7.15 6.43
C ASP A 56 1.45 6.09 5.35
N SER A 57 0.64 6.05 4.29
CA SER A 57 0.90 5.24 3.09
C SER A 57 2.22 5.66 2.41
N ILE A 58 2.42 6.97 2.25
CA ILE A 58 3.66 7.52 1.67
C ILE A 58 4.86 7.24 2.58
N ASP A 59 4.74 7.52 3.88
CA ASP A 59 5.83 7.28 4.84
C ASP A 59 6.22 5.79 4.93
N PHE A 60 5.22 4.91 4.90
CA PHE A 60 5.41 3.46 4.86
C PHE A 60 6.24 3.04 3.65
N LEU A 61 5.82 3.43 2.43
CA LEU A 61 6.54 3.09 1.21
C LEU A 61 7.97 3.65 1.22
N ILE A 62 8.15 4.91 1.64
CA ILE A 62 9.46 5.54 1.76
C ILE A 62 10.38 4.76 2.70
N THR A 63 9.87 4.42 3.88
CA THR A 63 10.66 3.78 4.95
C THR A 63 10.97 2.33 4.61
N VAL A 64 9.98 1.55 4.22
CA VAL A 64 10.11 0.10 4.02
C VAL A 64 10.93 -0.22 2.77
N LEU A 65 10.71 0.51 1.67
CA LEU A 65 11.46 0.30 0.42
C LEU A 65 12.80 1.05 0.41
N GLY A 66 13.04 1.95 1.37
CA GLY A 66 14.24 2.79 1.40
C GLY A 66 14.36 3.64 0.15
N LEU A 67 13.28 4.34 -0.21
CA LEU A 67 13.17 5.08 -1.47
C LEU A 67 14.25 6.16 -1.59
N ASN A 68 14.86 6.26 -2.77
CA ASN A 68 15.78 7.33 -3.11
C ASN A 68 15.01 8.61 -3.50
N LYS A 69 15.72 9.70 -3.80
CA LYS A 69 15.09 10.99 -4.14
C LYS A 69 14.14 10.87 -5.35
N GLN A 70 14.58 10.24 -6.44
CA GLN A 70 13.78 10.10 -7.65
C GLN A 70 12.50 9.30 -7.40
N GLU A 71 12.58 8.22 -6.62
CA GLU A 71 11.41 7.39 -6.31
C GLU A 71 10.43 8.10 -5.37
N LYS A 72 10.91 8.96 -4.47
CA LYS A 72 10.05 9.83 -3.66
C LYS A 72 9.30 10.84 -4.53
N ASP A 73 10.00 11.43 -5.51
CA ASP A 73 9.40 12.35 -6.46
C ASP A 73 8.34 11.62 -7.32
N ASN A 74 8.64 10.40 -7.78
CA ASN A 74 7.68 9.56 -8.50
C ASN A 74 6.46 9.21 -7.64
N LEU A 75 6.69 8.79 -6.38
CA LEU A 75 5.62 8.48 -5.42
C LEU A 75 4.68 9.67 -5.20
N GLY A 76 5.23 10.88 -5.09
CA GLY A 76 4.43 12.10 -4.92
C GLY A 76 3.59 12.48 -6.15
N GLY A 77 3.87 11.89 -7.32
CA GLY A 77 3.11 12.08 -8.55
C GLY A 77 2.13 10.96 -8.87
N LEU A 78 2.03 9.92 -8.04
CA LEU A 78 1.07 8.83 -8.23
C LEU A 78 -0.35 9.27 -7.88
N GLU A 79 -1.32 8.66 -8.54
CA GLU A 79 -2.71 8.75 -8.12
C GLU A 79 -2.90 8.03 -6.77
N PHE A 80 -3.92 8.44 -6.03
CA PHE A 80 -4.22 7.85 -4.72
C PHE A 80 -4.39 6.32 -4.82
N ALA A 81 -5.13 5.85 -5.82
CA ALA A 81 -5.36 4.42 -6.03
C ALA A 81 -4.06 3.64 -6.30
N GLU A 82 -3.13 4.21 -7.07
CA GLU A 82 -1.83 3.59 -7.35
C GLU A 82 -0.96 3.50 -6.09
N THR A 83 -1.05 4.51 -5.22
CA THR A 83 -0.38 4.51 -3.92
C THR A 83 -0.91 3.38 -3.03
N ILE A 84 -2.23 3.20 -2.94
CA ILE A 84 -2.83 2.12 -2.17
C ILE A 84 -2.50 0.74 -2.76
N GLN A 85 -2.49 0.60 -4.08
CA GLN A 85 -2.05 -0.65 -4.73
C GLN A 85 -0.60 -0.99 -4.40
N ALA A 86 0.30 0.00 -4.40
CA ALA A 86 1.68 -0.20 -3.99
C ALA A 86 1.81 -0.60 -2.51
N VAL A 87 1.02 0.00 -1.62
CA VAL A 87 0.96 -0.39 -0.19
C VAL A 87 0.53 -1.85 -0.05
N ASN A 88 -0.59 -2.24 -0.68
CA ASN A 88 -1.12 -3.60 -0.59
C ASN A 88 -0.12 -4.64 -1.10
N TYR A 89 0.49 -4.38 -2.25
CA TYR A 89 1.54 -5.25 -2.78
C TYR A 89 2.71 -5.42 -1.79
N VAL A 90 3.18 -4.33 -1.19
CA VAL A 90 4.26 -4.40 -0.20
C VAL A 90 3.82 -5.14 1.07
N PHE A 91 2.58 -4.97 1.53
CA PHE A 91 2.02 -5.75 2.65
C PHE A 91 2.03 -7.24 2.36
N GLU A 92 1.49 -7.66 1.22
CA GLU A 92 1.42 -9.07 0.83
C GLU A 92 2.81 -9.71 0.76
N ARG A 93 3.78 -9.00 0.18
CA ARG A 93 5.18 -9.44 0.15
C ARG A 93 5.78 -9.52 1.55
N MET A 94 5.49 -8.55 2.43
CA MET A 94 5.94 -8.58 3.84
C MET A 94 5.31 -9.71 4.64
N MET A 95 4.08 -10.12 4.32
CA MET A 95 3.41 -11.29 4.88
C MET A 95 3.92 -12.62 4.30
N GLY A 96 4.84 -12.57 3.32
CA GLY A 96 5.51 -13.73 2.75
C GLY A 96 4.88 -14.29 1.48
N MET A 97 3.86 -13.63 0.91
CA MET A 97 3.28 -14.03 -0.38
C MET A 97 4.30 -13.83 -1.50
N SER A 98 4.33 -14.72 -2.49
CA SER A 98 5.17 -14.54 -3.68
C SER A 98 4.53 -13.57 -4.68
N ASP A 99 5.31 -13.03 -5.62
CA ASP A 99 4.77 -12.20 -6.70
C ASP A 99 3.75 -13.01 -7.55
N GLU A 100 3.99 -14.31 -7.73
CA GLU A 100 3.09 -15.21 -8.47
C GLU A 100 1.75 -15.41 -7.75
N ASP A 101 1.77 -15.56 -6.43
CA ASP A 101 0.56 -15.73 -5.61
C ASP A 101 -0.30 -14.45 -5.65
N ILE A 102 0.35 -13.29 -5.57
CA ILE A 102 -0.31 -11.98 -5.63
C ILE A 102 -0.93 -11.76 -7.01
N ASP A 103 -0.19 -12.02 -8.08
CA ASP A 103 -0.70 -11.91 -9.45
C ASP A 103 -1.90 -12.83 -9.69
N LEU A 104 -1.86 -14.05 -9.14
CA LEU A 104 -2.95 -15.00 -9.26
C LEU A 104 -4.19 -14.53 -8.46
N ALA A 105 -4.00 -14.00 -7.26
CA ALA A 105 -5.09 -13.45 -6.45
C ALA A 105 -5.77 -12.27 -7.17
N ASN A 106 -4.98 -11.31 -7.65
CA ASN A 106 -5.48 -10.14 -8.38
C ASN A 106 -6.24 -10.52 -9.66
N LYS A 107 -5.77 -11.53 -10.41
CA LYS A 107 -6.46 -12.02 -11.62
C LYS A 107 -7.79 -12.69 -11.29
N LYS A 108 -7.88 -13.44 -10.18
CA LYS A 108 -9.11 -14.09 -9.75
C LYS A 108 -10.16 -13.07 -9.32
N GLU A 109 -9.75 -12.05 -8.58
CA GLU A 109 -10.65 -10.97 -8.14
C GLU A 109 -11.21 -10.18 -9.33
N GLN A 110 -10.37 -9.85 -10.32
CA GLN A 110 -10.81 -9.21 -11.57
C GLN A 110 -11.73 -10.09 -12.42
N ALA A 111 -11.56 -11.42 -12.38
CA ALA A 111 -12.45 -12.34 -13.08
C ALA A 111 -13.81 -12.45 -12.38
N ALA A 112 -13.84 -12.43 -11.05
CA ALA A 112 -15.07 -12.47 -10.25
C ALA A 112 -15.90 -11.18 -10.40
N ASP A 113 -15.27 -10.01 -10.37
CA ASP A 113 -15.97 -8.71 -10.54
C ASP A 113 -16.53 -8.51 -11.97
N LYS A 114 -16.02 -9.26 -12.95
CA LYS A 114 -16.59 -9.29 -14.31
C LYS A 114 -17.78 -10.24 -14.42
N SER A 115 -17.80 -11.34 -13.67
CA SER A 115 -18.92 -12.30 -13.70
C SER A 115 -20.15 -11.84 -12.92
N ASP A 116 -20.03 -10.93 -11.95
CA ASP A 116 -21.17 -10.35 -11.22
C ASP A 116 -21.84 -9.17 -11.95
N LYS A 117 -21.33 -8.77 -13.13
CA LYS A 117 -21.86 -7.68 -13.96
C LYS A 117 -22.55 -8.15 -15.26
N ASP A 118 -22.68 -9.46 -15.46
CA ASP A 118 -23.44 -10.10 -16.55
C ASP A 118 -24.75 -10.71 -16.03
#